data_AF-A0A3D9XW80-F1
#
_entry.id   AF-A0A3D9XW80-F1
#
_cell.length_a   1.000
_cell.length_b   1.000
_cell.length_c   1.000
_cell.angle_alpha   90.00
_cell.angle_beta   90.00
_cell.angle_gamma   90.00
#
_symmetry.space_group_name_H-M   'P 1'
#
loop_
_entity.id
_entity.type
_entity.pdbx_description
1 polymer ?
#
loop_
_entity_poly.entity_id
_entity_poly.type
_entity_poly.pdbx_seq_one_letter_code
_entity_poly.pdbx_strand_id
1 'polypeptide(L)'
;MTPLDELCQVPFHEADAPARSRILSRLADTELFVALLAEPADDRAELRLFDLPEGRFALACDREERLAGFVGGPVAYLALPGRVLAAALAEEGRGLLVNPGHGSQLMLDAGVLAWLVRALEARPSMAPDEAARRLGAPSPQAVALLAEPLAQRLGDMAGLVGRLALVAAEWRDGRQGHALILSGVEPAHQAAVAKALAELLAFLPELPGGVDIGFAEPDLPAGALILEPPPPPPAPEPVRRDPSAPPRLR
;
A
#
# COMPACT_ATOMS: atom_id res chain seq x y z
N MET A 1 0.82 4.70 -17.92
CA MET A 1 0.19 4.97 -16.62
C MET A 1 0.83 4.09 -15.58
N THR A 2 1.02 4.59 -14.37
CA THR A 2 1.54 3.87 -13.20
C THR A 2 0.39 3.47 -12.27
N PRO A 3 0.61 2.57 -11.30
CA PRO A 3 -0.41 2.26 -10.30
C PRO A 3 -0.89 3.48 -9.50
N LEU A 4 -0.05 4.51 -9.34
CA LEU A 4 -0.48 5.78 -8.74
C LEU A 4 -1.37 6.59 -9.70
N ASP A 5 -1.06 6.63 -11.00
CA ASP A 5 -1.94 7.29 -11.99
C ASP A 5 -3.35 6.66 -12.00
N GLU A 6 -3.43 5.33 -11.86
CA GLU A 6 -4.71 4.61 -11.86
C GLU A 6 -5.60 4.98 -10.68
N LEU A 7 -5.02 5.29 -9.51
CA LEU A 7 -5.75 5.70 -8.31
C LEU A 7 -6.07 7.21 -8.30
N CYS A 8 -5.21 8.04 -8.90
CA CYS A 8 -5.39 9.48 -8.97
C CYS A 8 -6.26 9.91 -10.18
N GLN A 9 -7.46 9.32 -10.30
CA GLN A 9 -8.45 9.72 -11.32
C GLN A 9 -9.00 11.14 -11.08
N VAL A 10 -8.99 11.56 -9.83
CA VAL A 10 -9.27 12.93 -9.39
C VAL A 10 -8.03 13.47 -8.67
N PRO A 11 -7.75 14.79 -8.75
CA PRO A 11 -6.64 15.39 -8.02
C PRO A 11 -6.72 15.08 -6.52
N PHE A 12 -5.58 14.76 -5.90
CA PHE A 12 -5.53 14.32 -4.50
C PHE A 12 -6.20 15.29 -3.51
N HIS A 13 -6.09 16.59 -3.74
CA HIS A 13 -6.71 17.61 -2.88
C HIS A 13 -8.23 17.72 -3.05
N GLU A 14 -8.78 17.21 -4.15
CA GLU A 14 -10.22 17.14 -4.43
C GLU A 14 -10.81 15.76 -4.08
N ALA A 15 -9.95 14.74 -3.97
CA ALA A 15 -10.34 13.39 -3.61
C ALA A 15 -10.97 13.35 -2.21
N ASP A 16 -11.99 12.50 -2.04
CA ASP A 16 -12.58 12.25 -0.74
C ASP A 16 -11.60 11.54 0.21
N ALA A 17 -11.92 11.50 1.51
CA ALA A 17 -11.00 10.92 2.49
C ALA A 17 -10.65 9.45 2.19
N PRO A 18 -11.60 8.56 1.84
CA PRO A 18 -11.28 7.19 1.43
C PRO A 18 -10.34 7.10 0.23
N ALA A 19 -10.54 7.90 -0.82
CA ALA A 19 -9.67 7.89 -2.00
C ALA A 19 -8.26 8.40 -1.66
N ARG A 20 -8.13 9.50 -0.91
CA ARG A 20 -6.82 10.00 -0.45
C ARG A 20 -6.04 8.94 0.34
N SER A 21 -6.74 8.29 1.26
CA SER A 21 -6.20 7.21 2.07
C SER A 21 -5.68 6.03 1.23
N ARG A 22 -6.41 5.63 0.18
CA ARG A 22 -5.96 4.59 -0.77
C ARG A 22 -4.71 5.02 -1.54
N ILE A 23 -4.67 6.28 -2.00
CA ILE A 23 -3.50 6.85 -2.70
C ILE A 23 -2.27 6.83 -1.78
N LEU A 24 -2.41 7.24 -0.52
CA LEU A 24 -1.31 7.24 0.45
C LEU A 24 -0.82 5.83 0.80
N SER A 25 -1.75 4.88 0.93
CA SER A 25 -1.42 3.46 1.11
C SER A 25 -0.61 2.92 -0.08
N ARG A 26 -1.04 3.20 -1.32
CA ARG A 26 -0.29 2.80 -2.52
C ARG A 26 1.07 3.48 -2.62
N LEU A 27 1.16 4.77 -2.27
CA LEU A 27 2.42 5.52 -2.25
C LEU A 27 3.45 4.86 -1.33
N ALA A 28 3.02 4.36 -0.17
CA ALA A 28 3.89 3.69 0.80
C ALA A 28 4.59 2.44 0.23
N ASP A 29 3.92 1.73 -0.68
CA ASP A 29 4.44 0.54 -1.36
C ASP A 29 5.08 0.83 -2.72
N THR A 30 4.97 2.06 -3.21
CA THR A 30 5.53 2.45 -4.50
C THR A 30 7.03 2.73 -4.35
N GLU A 31 7.85 2.15 -5.23
CA GLU A 31 9.24 2.57 -5.37
C GLU A 31 9.29 3.98 -5.96
N LEU A 32 9.96 4.89 -5.25
CA LEU A 32 10.10 6.29 -5.62
C LEU A 32 11.56 6.61 -5.88
N PHE A 33 11.79 7.37 -6.95
CA PHE A 33 13.06 7.94 -7.33
C PHE A 33 13.11 9.37 -6.79
N VAL A 34 13.81 9.59 -5.67
CA VAL A 34 13.96 10.91 -5.04
C VAL A 34 15.20 11.62 -5.57
N ALA A 35 15.06 12.88 -5.95
CA ALA A 35 16.17 13.68 -6.48
C ALA A 35 17.23 13.97 -5.41
N LEU A 36 18.50 13.86 -5.80
CA LEU A 36 19.66 14.22 -4.99
C LEU A 36 20.33 15.50 -5.51
N LEU A 37 21.10 16.16 -4.64
CA LEU A 37 21.93 17.31 -5.04
C LEU A 37 23.12 16.90 -5.91
N ALA A 38 23.68 15.72 -5.64
CA ALA A 38 24.79 15.12 -6.36
C ALA A 38 24.73 13.60 -6.22
N GLU A 39 25.58 12.90 -6.96
CA GLU A 39 25.79 11.45 -6.77
C GLU A 39 26.14 11.15 -5.30
N PRO A 40 25.63 10.04 -4.72
CA PRO A 40 26.00 9.62 -3.38
C PRO A 40 27.50 9.50 -3.20
N ALA A 41 28.02 9.97 -2.06
CA ALA A 41 29.41 9.79 -1.66
C ALA A 41 29.44 8.84 -0.46
N ASP A 42 30.09 7.68 -0.64
CA ASP A 42 30.07 6.58 0.32
C ASP A 42 28.62 6.21 0.68
N ASP A 43 28.31 6.12 1.97
CA ASP A 43 26.97 5.79 2.49
C ASP A 43 26.10 7.04 2.75
N ARG A 44 26.41 8.19 2.12
CA ARG A 44 25.68 9.45 2.31
C ARG A 44 25.09 9.96 1.01
N ALA A 45 23.79 10.21 1.02
CA ALA A 45 23.05 10.86 -0.04
C ALA A 45 22.36 12.13 0.51
N GLU A 46 22.45 13.23 -0.23
CA GLU A 46 21.79 14.49 0.14
C GLU A 46 20.61 14.77 -0.80
N LEU A 47 19.40 14.78 -0.24
CA LEU A 47 18.19 15.04 -1.00
C LEU A 47 18.20 16.47 -1.54
N ARG A 48 17.79 16.62 -2.81
CA ARG A 48 17.52 17.93 -3.39
C ARG A 48 16.19 18.44 -2.88
N LEU A 49 16.25 19.51 -2.09
CA LEU A 49 15.09 20.17 -1.51
C LEU A 49 14.74 21.45 -2.27
N PHE A 50 13.45 21.76 -2.30
CA PHE A 50 12.89 22.97 -2.88
C PHE A 50 12.18 23.76 -1.79
N ASP A 51 12.44 25.06 -1.72
CA ASP A 51 11.75 25.97 -0.80
C ASP A 51 10.47 26.48 -1.48
N LEU A 52 9.32 26.11 -0.92
CA LEU A 52 7.98 26.54 -1.32
C LEU A 52 7.35 27.38 -0.20
N PRO A 53 6.31 28.19 -0.48
CA PRO A 53 5.59 28.94 0.56
C PRO A 53 5.10 28.05 1.72
N GLU A 54 4.78 26.79 1.45
CA GLU A 54 4.25 25.81 2.40
C GLU A 54 5.35 25.10 3.22
N GLY A 55 6.63 25.23 2.84
CA GLY A 55 7.76 24.56 3.51
C GLY A 55 8.84 24.07 2.56
N ARG A 56 9.71 23.17 3.06
CA ARG A 56 10.80 22.56 2.28
C ARG A 56 10.39 21.17 1.81
N PHE A 57 10.44 20.94 0.50
CA PHE A 57 9.95 19.71 -0.11
C PHE A 57 11.07 18.96 -0.84
N ALA A 58 11.18 17.66 -0.61
CA ALA A 58 11.90 16.78 -1.51
C ALA A 58 11.05 16.52 -2.77
N LEU A 59 11.72 16.21 -3.88
CA LEU A 59 11.07 15.82 -5.14
C LEU A 59 11.28 14.34 -5.39
N ALA A 60 10.21 13.59 -5.62
CA ALA A 60 10.30 12.22 -6.10
C ALA A 60 9.30 11.91 -7.21
N CYS A 61 9.61 10.92 -8.04
CA CYS A 61 8.67 10.39 -9.02
C CYS A 61 8.63 8.86 -8.94
N ASP A 62 7.54 8.26 -9.41
CA ASP A 62 7.40 6.80 -9.54
C ASP A 62 8.06 6.23 -10.81
N ARG A 63 8.72 7.09 -11.58
CA ARG A 63 9.51 6.78 -12.77
C ARG A 63 10.68 7.73 -12.92
N GLU A 64 11.83 7.20 -13.32
CA GLU A 64 13.04 7.98 -13.58
C GLU A 64 12.82 9.03 -14.68
N GLU A 65 12.08 8.67 -15.75
CA GLU A 65 11.85 9.59 -16.88
C GLU A 65 11.02 10.80 -16.46
N ARG A 66 10.10 10.63 -15.50
CA ARG A 66 9.31 11.74 -14.94
C ARG A 66 10.19 12.66 -14.11
N LEU A 67 11.10 12.10 -13.31
CA LEU A 67 12.03 12.87 -12.49
C LEU A 67 12.97 13.72 -13.37
N ALA A 68 13.63 13.08 -14.34
CA ALA A 68 14.51 13.75 -15.28
C ALA A 68 13.76 14.80 -16.12
N GLY A 69 12.54 14.47 -16.56
CA GLY A 69 11.66 15.37 -17.31
C GLY A 69 11.30 16.64 -16.52
N PHE A 70 10.95 16.51 -15.24
CA PHE A 70 10.62 17.67 -14.40
C PHE A 70 11.85 18.54 -14.08
N VAL A 71 13.00 17.92 -13.81
CA VAL A 71 14.26 18.65 -13.54
C VAL A 71 14.84 19.28 -14.81
N GLY A 72 14.44 18.81 -16.00
CA GLY A 72 14.90 19.31 -17.29
C GLY A 72 16.20 18.67 -17.79
N GLY A 73 16.58 17.51 -17.27
CA GLY A 73 17.80 16.80 -17.63
C GLY A 73 18.16 15.66 -16.67
N PRO A 74 19.34 15.04 -16.87
CA PRO A 74 19.85 14.01 -15.96
C PRO A 74 19.95 14.53 -14.52
N VAL A 75 19.56 13.70 -13.55
CA VAL A 75 19.59 14.03 -12.13
C VAL A 75 19.96 12.78 -11.33
N ALA A 76 20.89 12.92 -10.39
CA ALA A 76 21.21 11.87 -9.44
C ALA A 76 19.99 11.58 -8.57
N TYR A 77 19.69 10.32 -8.30
CA TYR A 77 18.54 9.92 -7.52
C TYR A 77 18.85 8.75 -6.60
N LEU A 78 17.98 8.54 -5.61
CA LEU A 78 17.93 7.31 -4.83
C LEU A 78 16.57 6.64 -5.04
N ALA A 79 16.57 5.33 -5.27
CA ALA A 79 15.35 4.53 -5.38
C ALA A 79 15.05 3.87 -4.02
N LEU A 80 13.88 4.18 -3.44
CA LEU A 80 13.44 3.63 -2.16
C LEU A 80 11.93 3.42 -2.16
N PRO A 81 11.41 2.46 -1.35
CA PRO A 81 9.99 2.40 -1.08
C PRO A 81 9.48 3.71 -0.46
N GLY A 82 8.31 4.18 -0.89
CA GLY A 82 7.75 5.45 -0.43
C GLY A 82 7.56 5.52 1.09
N ARG A 83 7.32 4.39 1.76
CA ARG A 83 7.30 4.31 3.24
C ARG A 83 8.62 4.68 3.91
N VAL A 84 9.75 4.30 3.29
CA VAL A 84 11.09 4.61 3.81
C VAL A 84 11.38 6.10 3.63
N LEU A 85 11.06 6.63 2.45
CA LEU A 85 11.22 8.06 2.15
C LEU A 85 10.32 8.92 3.05
N ALA A 86 9.06 8.53 3.24
CA ALA A 86 8.12 9.24 4.10
C ALA A 86 8.59 9.30 5.55
N ALA A 87 9.11 8.20 6.09
CA ALA A 87 9.67 8.16 7.45
C ALA A 87 10.84 9.13 7.60
N ALA A 88 11.82 9.08 6.69
CA ALA A 88 12.99 9.96 6.73
C ALA A 88 12.60 11.45 6.64
N LEU A 89 11.67 11.80 5.75
CA LEU A 89 11.21 13.19 5.60
C LEU A 89 10.37 13.67 6.79
N ALA A 90 9.53 12.81 7.36
CA ALA A 90 8.71 13.13 8.52
C ALA A 90 9.56 13.44 9.76
N GLU A 91 10.63 12.66 10.01
CA GLU A 91 11.58 12.91 11.11
C GLU A 91 12.25 14.29 11.00
N GLU A 92 12.52 14.74 9.77
CA GLU A 92 13.18 16.02 9.49
C GLU A 92 12.21 17.19 9.31
N GLY A 93 10.89 16.95 9.43
CA GLY A 93 9.86 17.97 9.25
C GLY A 93 9.78 18.52 7.81
N ARG A 94 10.10 17.69 6.82
CA ARG A 94 10.11 18.05 5.39
C ARG A 94 8.90 17.48 4.66
N GLY A 95 8.47 18.14 3.60
CA GLY A 95 7.42 17.65 2.71
C GLY A 95 7.95 16.83 1.53
N LEU A 96 7.03 16.24 0.77
CA LEU A 96 7.30 15.47 -0.44
C LEU A 96 6.40 15.93 -1.59
N LEU A 97 7.02 16.34 -2.69
CA LEU A 97 6.35 16.56 -3.98
C LEU A 97 6.52 15.30 -4.83
N VAL A 98 5.40 14.68 -5.22
CA VAL A 98 5.37 13.45 -6.01
C VAL A 98 4.84 13.73 -7.41
N ASN A 99 5.53 13.24 -8.44
CA ASN A 99 5.08 13.24 -9.84
C ASN A 99 4.51 14.60 -10.35
N PRO A 100 5.19 15.74 -10.12
CA PRO A 100 4.68 17.03 -10.56
C PRO A 100 4.46 17.09 -12.08
N GLY A 101 3.33 17.65 -12.50
CA GLY A 101 2.91 17.72 -13.89
C GLY A 101 2.19 16.47 -14.42
N HIS A 102 1.94 15.46 -13.59
CA HIS A 102 1.22 14.23 -13.96
C HIS A 102 -0.09 14.06 -13.17
N GLY A 103 -0.95 13.14 -13.61
CA GLY A 103 -2.25 12.87 -12.96
C GLY A 103 -2.08 12.43 -11.49
N SER A 104 -1.02 11.69 -11.20
CA SER A 104 -0.62 11.30 -9.85
C SER A 104 0.16 12.37 -9.07
N GLN A 105 0.03 13.65 -9.39
CA GLN A 105 0.73 14.71 -8.66
C GLN A 105 0.23 14.81 -7.22
N LEU A 106 1.14 14.73 -6.25
CA LEU A 106 0.86 14.89 -4.82
C LEU A 106 1.78 15.95 -4.22
N MET A 107 1.24 16.82 -3.37
CA MET A 107 2.04 17.67 -2.48
C MET A 107 1.68 17.29 -1.05
N LEU A 108 2.61 16.60 -0.39
CA LEU A 108 2.43 16.05 0.94
C LEU A 108 3.29 16.84 1.92
N ASP A 109 2.66 17.61 2.80
CA ASP A 109 3.38 18.30 3.86
C ASP A 109 3.91 17.31 4.92
N ALA A 110 4.76 17.81 5.83
CA ALA A 110 5.34 17.00 6.89
C ALA A 110 4.27 16.38 7.82
N GLY A 111 3.13 17.03 8.01
CA GLY A 111 2.03 16.51 8.82
C GLY A 111 1.35 15.31 8.17
N VAL A 112 1.12 15.37 6.85
CA VAL A 112 0.58 14.24 6.07
C VAL A 112 1.56 13.07 6.07
N LEU A 113 2.87 13.33 5.92
CA LEU A 113 3.88 12.28 6.01
C LEU A 113 3.95 11.65 7.42
N ALA A 114 3.89 12.47 8.47
CA ALA A 114 3.84 11.96 9.84
C ALA A 114 2.58 11.12 10.11
N TRP A 115 1.43 11.51 9.57
CA TRP A 115 0.21 10.71 9.63
C TRP A 115 0.37 9.38 8.88
N LEU A 116 0.96 9.41 7.66
CA LEU A 116 1.24 8.22 6.86
C LEU A 116 2.11 7.23 7.66
N VAL A 117 3.21 7.71 8.26
CA VAL A 117 4.10 6.88 9.09
C VAL A 117 3.32 6.24 10.24
N ARG A 118 2.50 7.01 10.97
CA ARG A 118 1.66 6.47 12.06
C ARG A 118 0.64 5.44 11.59
N ALA A 119 0.01 5.63 10.43
CA ALA A 119 -0.91 4.66 9.86
C ALA A 119 -0.18 3.34 9.53
N LEU A 120 1.05 3.43 9.03
CA LEU A 120 1.91 2.27 8.76
C LEU A 120 2.43 1.58 10.03
N GLU A 121 2.26 2.15 11.23
CA GLU A 121 2.58 1.47 12.51
C GLU A 121 1.42 0.61 13.02
N ALA A 122 0.25 0.65 12.38
CA ALA A 122 -0.95 -0.06 12.83
C ALA A 122 -0.67 -1.55 13.05
N ARG A 123 -1.16 -2.06 14.18
CA ARG A 123 -1.03 -3.48 14.55
C ARG A 123 -2.35 -4.20 14.23
N PRO A 124 -2.30 -5.45 13.73
CA PRO A 124 -3.51 -6.20 13.47
C PRO A 124 -4.29 -6.44 14.76
N SER A 125 -5.59 -6.16 14.72
CA SER A 125 -6.53 -6.71 15.71
C SER A 125 -6.77 -8.15 15.31
N MET A 126 -6.16 -9.09 16.02
CA MET A 126 -6.36 -10.51 15.73
C MET A 126 -7.72 -10.95 16.27
N ALA A 127 -8.44 -11.76 15.49
CA ALA A 127 -9.61 -12.46 15.99
C ALA A 127 -9.19 -13.27 17.24
N PRO A 128 -9.97 -13.21 18.35
CA PRO A 128 -9.68 -14.00 19.53
C PRO A 128 -9.52 -15.48 19.17
N ASP A 129 -8.65 -16.19 19.91
CA ASP A 129 -8.49 -17.64 19.77
C ASP A 129 -9.83 -18.39 19.99
N GLU A 130 -10.75 -17.77 20.73
CA GLU A 130 -12.12 -18.24 20.83
C GLU A 130 -12.92 -17.92 19.56
N ALA A 131 -13.46 -18.97 18.94
CA ALA A 131 -14.35 -18.83 17.80
C ALA A 131 -15.51 -17.87 18.10
N ALA A 132 -15.81 -17.01 17.13
CA ALA A 132 -16.97 -16.13 17.17
C ALA A 132 -18.23 -16.93 17.51
N ARG A 133 -19.07 -16.38 18.38
CA ARG A 133 -20.34 -16.99 18.78
C ARG A 133 -21.28 -17.14 17.60
N ARG A 134 -21.31 -16.13 16.73
CA ARG A 134 -22.09 -16.10 15.49
C ARG A 134 -21.33 -15.38 14.39
N LEU A 135 -21.42 -15.92 13.18
CA LEU A 135 -20.99 -15.27 11.95
C LEU A 135 -22.23 -14.98 11.08
N GLY A 136 -22.19 -13.87 10.35
CA GLY A 136 -23.25 -13.48 9.43
C GLY A 136 -22.73 -12.69 8.23
N ALA A 137 -23.63 -12.32 7.33
CA ALA A 137 -23.30 -11.43 6.22
C ALA A 137 -22.78 -10.08 6.74
N PRO A 138 -21.74 -9.50 6.12
CA PRO A 138 -21.23 -8.19 6.52
C PRO A 138 -22.29 -7.10 6.28
N SER A 139 -22.21 -6.03 7.07
CA SER A 139 -23.10 -4.89 6.88
C SER A 139 -22.88 -4.23 5.50
N PRO A 140 -23.92 -3.62 4.89
CA PRO A 140 -23.77 -2.92 3.61
C PRO A 140 -22.69 -1.84 3.64
N GLN A 141 -22.55 -1.15 4.78
CA GLN A 141 -21.51 -0.15 4.99
C GLN A 141 -20.10 -0.77 4.93
N ALA A 142 -19.89 -1.94 5.54
CA ALA A 142 -18.59 -2.62 5.49
C ALA A 142 -18.27 -3.09 4.08
N VAL A 143 -19.26 -3.62 3.33
CA VAL A 143 -19.06 -3.98 1.92
C VAL A 143 -18.66 -2.75 1.10
N ALA A 144 -19.39 -1.64 1.22
CA ALA A 144 -19.11 -0.42 0.48
C ALA A 144 -17.72 0.18 0.77
N LEU A 145 -17.28 0.10 2.02
CA LEU A 145 -15.99 0.66 2.44
C LEU A 145 -14.80 -0.26 2.13
N LEU A 146 -14.97 -1.58 2.32
CA LEU A 146 -13.83 -2.52 2.36
C LEU A 146 -13.67 -3.37 1.09
N ALA A 147 -14.72 -3.63 0.32
CA ALA A 147 -14.66 -4.62 -0.76
C ALA A 147 -13.57 -4.31 -1.80
N GLU A 148 -13.58 -3.10 -2.35
CA GLU A 148 -12.61 -2.69 -3.36
C GLU A 148 -11.17 -2.54 -2.81
N PRO A 149 -10.92 -1.88 -1.66
CA PRO A 149 -9.58 -1.81 -1.08
C PRO A 149 -8.99 -3.18 -0.75
N LEU A 150 -9.81 -4.09 -0.23
CA LEU A 150 -9.37 -5.46 0.08
C LEU A 150 -9.03 -6.22 -1.21
N ALA A 151 -9.84 -6.10 -2.26
CA ALA A 151 -9.58 -6.74 -3.54
C ALA A 151 -8.25 -6.24 -4.17
N GLN A 152 -8.00 -4.94 -4.13
CA GLN A 152 -6.73 -4.36 -4.60
C GLN A 152 -5.54 -4.87 -3.78
N ARG A 153 -5.66 -4.85 -2.44
CA ARG A 153 -4.60 -5.33 -1.55
C ARG A 153 -4.31 -6.81 -1.75
N LEU A 154 -5.34 -7.63 -1.99
CA LEU A 154 -5.16 -9.04 -2.36
C LEU A 154 -4.42 -9.20 -3.69
N GLY A 155 -4.63 -8.31 -4.65
CA GLY A 155 -3.84 -8.23 -5.88
C GLY A 155 -2.33 -8.16 -5.63
N ASP A 156 -1.91 -7.34 -4.67
CA ASP A 156 -0.50 -7.21 -4.28
C ASP A 156 0.02 -8.45 -3.51
N MET A 157 -0.88 -9.32 -3.04
CA MET A 157 -0.59 -10.53 -2.26
C MET A 157 -0.88 -11.82 -3.07
N ALA A 158 -0.93 -11.73 -4.40
CA ALA A 158 -1.15 -12.87 -5.27
C ALA A 158 -0.13 -13.99 -4.99
N GLY A 159 -0.62 -15.21 -4.76
CA GLY A 159 0.20 -16.37 -4.39
C GLY A 159 0.54 -16.49 -2.89
N LEU A 160 0.22 -15.48 -2.06
CA LEU A 160 0.40 -15.54 -0.60
C LEU A 160 -0.90 -15.81 0.16
N VAL A 161 -2.04 -15.41 -0.42
CA VAL A 161 -3.38 -15.61 0.14
C VAL A 161 -4.20 -16.41 -0.86
N GLY A 162 -4.94 -17.42 -0.40
CA GLY A 162 -5.86 -18.17 -1.26
C GLY A 162 -7.19 -17.46 -1.41
N ARG A 163 -7.79 -17.07 -0.28
CA ARG A 163 -9.04 -16.32 -0.24
C ARG A 163 -9.15 -15.49 1.05
N LEU A 164 -10.00 -14.46 1.00
CA LEU A 164 -10.37 -13.64 2.14
C LEU A 164 -11.89 -13.51 2.17
N ALA A 165 -12.49 -13.79 3.32
CA ALA A 165 -13.91 -13.58 3.56
C ALA A 165 -14.12 -12.42 4.53
N LEU A 166 -14.95 -11.45 4.15
CA LEU A 166 -15.47 -10.42 5.04
C LEU A 166 -16.83 -10.87 5.58
N VAL A 167 -16.95 -10.92 6.91
CA VAL A 167 -18.16 -11.36 7.63
C VAL A 167 -18.48 -10.40 8.77
N ALA A 168 -19.76 -10.34 9.17
CA ALA A 168 -20.13 -9.82 10.48
C ALA A 168 -19.85 -10.89 11.55
N ALA A 169 -19.38 -10.46 12.71
CA ALA A 169 -19.05 -11.35 13.82
C ALA A 169 -19.62 -10.84 15.15
N GLU A 170 -20.12 -11.77 15.96
CA GLU A 170 -20.46 -11.57 17.35
C GLU A 170 -19.61 -12.50 18.21
N TRP A 171 -18.91 -11.94 19.20
CA TRP A 171 -18.07 -12.70 20.12
C TRP A 171 -18.82 -13.05 21.41
N ARG A 172 -18.27 -13.96 22.21
CA ARG A 172 -18.93 -14.47 23.43
C ARG A 172 -19.08 -13.41 24.51
N ASP A 173 -18.19 -12.43 24.54
CA ASP A 173 -18.23 -11.26 25.42
C ASP A 173 -19.32 -10.23 25.02
N GLY A 174 -20.05 -10.49 23.93
CA GLY A 174 -21.09 -9.62 23.40
C GLY A 174 -20.57 -8.52 22.47
N ARG A 175 -19.25 -8.47 22.20
CA ARG A 175 -18.69 -7.60 21.16
C ARG A 175 -19.32 -7.95 19.81
N GLN A 176 -19.57 -6.94 18.99
CA GLN A 176 -20.07 -7.08 17.62
C GLN A 176 -19.24 -6.19 16.71
N GLY A 177 -19.04 -6.64 15.47
CA GLY A 177 -18.16 -5.98 14.49
C GLY A 177 -18.02 -6.85 13.25
N HIS A 178 -16.85 -6.79 12.62
CA HIS A 178 -16.53 -7.57 11.43
C HIS A 178 -15.26 -8.38 11.61
N ALA A 179 -15.10 -9.39 10.77
CA ALA A 179 -13.86 -10.16 10.69
C ALA A 179 -13.45 -10.38 9.23
N LEU A 180 -12.14 -10.32 8.98
CA LEU A 180 -11.50 -10.84 7.78
C LEU A 180 -11.00 -12.24 8.10
N ILE A 181 -11.57 -13.25 7.45
CA ILE A 181 -11.14 -14.64 7.61
C ILE A 181 -10.36 -15.07 6.37
N LEU A 182 -9.07 -15.28 6.54
CA LEU A 182 -8.15 -15.65 5.47
C LEU A 182 -7.93 -17.16 5.43
N SER A 183 -7.85 -17.70 4.22
CA SER A 183 -7.60 -19.12 3.95
C SER A 183 -6.56 -19.27 2.85
N GLY A 184 -5.89 -20.43 2.83
CA GLY A 184 -4.73 -20.64 1.95
C GLY A 184 -3.54 -19.71 2.22
N VAL A 185 -3.32 -19.31 3.49
CA VAL A 185 -2.14 -18.54 3.90
C VAL A 185 -1.20 -19.44 4.68
N GLU A 186 0.02 -19.63 4.18
CA GLU A 186 1.03 -20.40 4.91
C GLU A 186 1.35 -19.76 6.27
N PRO A 187 1.55 -20.55 7.35
CA PRO A 187 1.81 -20.00 8.69
C PRO A 187 2.96 -18.98 8.75
N ALA A 188 4.01 -19.18 7.94
CA ALA A 188 5.16 -18.28 7.87
C ALA A 188 4.80 -16.87 7.35
N HIS A 189 3.73 -16.75 6.56
CA HIS A 189 3.29 -15.49 5.96
C HIS A 189 2.14 -14.81 6.72
N GLN A 190 1.48 -15.51 7.66
CA GLN A 190 0.30 -14.99 8.37
C GLN A 190 0.57 -13.66 9.08
N ALA A 191 1.70 -13.51 9.77
CA ALA A 191 2.03 -12.28 10.46
C ALA A 191 2.20 -11.09 9.49
N ALA A 192 2.87 -11.32 8.35
CA ALA A 192 3.08 -10.28 7.33
C ALA A 192 1.76 -9.89 6.64
N VAL A 193 0.91 -10.88 6.31
CA VAL A 193 -0.41 -10.64 5.71
C VAL A 193 -1.33 -9.89 6.68
N ALA A 194 -1.38 -10.30 7.94
CA ALA A 194 -2.17 -9.61 8.97
C ALA A 194 -1.70 -8.15 9.14
N LYS A 195 -0.38 -7.92 9.17
CA LYS A 195 0.21 -6.58 9.22
C LYS A 195 -0.20 -5.74 8.01
N ALA A 196 -0.11 -6.30 6.81
CA ALA A 196 -0.48 -5.61 5.58
C ALA A 196 -1.96 -5.21 5.53
N LEU A 197 -2.86 -6.04 6.08
CA LEU A 197 -4.28 -5.72 6.20
C LEU A 197 -4.55 -4.69 7.30
N ALA A 198 -3.85 -4.75 8.42
CA ALA A 198 -3.97 -3.78 9.50
C ALA A 198 -3.57 -2.37 9.05
N GLU A 199 -2.48 -2.26 8.29
CA GLU A 199 -2.06 -1.01 7.65
C GLU A 199 -3.17 -0.48 6.75
N LEU A 200 -3.68 -1.31 5.83
CA LEU A 200 -4.78 -0.93 4.96
C LEU A 200 -5.99 -0.41 5.74
N LEU A 201 -6.43 -1.14 6.77
CA LEU A 201 -7.58 -0.76 7.59
C LEU A 201 -7.35 0.58 8.32
N ALA A 202 -6.12 0.89 8.73
CA ALA A 202 -5.78 2.17 9.36
C ALA A 202 -5.91 3.37 8.41
N PHE A 203 -5.87 3.14 7.09
CA PHE A 203 -6.18 4.18 6.10
C PHE A 203 -7.69 4.36 5.88
N LEU A 204 -8.52 3.37 6.19
CA LEU A 204 -9.95 3.40 5.85
C LEU A 204 -10.79 4.00 6.99
N PRO A 205 -12.01 4.51 6.70
CA PRO A 205 -12.92 4.92 7.75
C PRO A 205 -13.21 3.79 8.73
N GLU A 206 -13.20 4.10 10.03
CA GLU A 206 -13.47 3.12 11.07
C GLU A 206 -14.90 2.56 10.96
N LEU A 207 -15.02 1.25 11.07
CA LEU A 207 -16.31 0.57 11.17
C LEU A 207 -16.73 0.43 12.63
N PRO A 208 -18.02 0.60 12.96
CA PRO A 208 -18.53 0.30 14.30
C PRO A 208 -18.18 -1.14 14.71
N GLY A 209 -17.53 -1.29 15.86
CA GLY A 209 -17.10 -2.60 16.35
C GLY A 209 -15.75 -3.10 15.84
N GLY A 210 -15.15 -2.39 14.87
CA GLY A 210 -13.85 -2.72 14.31
C GLY A 210 -13.85 -3.93 13.38
N VAL A 211 -12.64 -4.29 12.95
CA VAL A 211 -12.40 -5.41 12.03
C VAL A 211 -11.27 -6.27 12.59
N ASP A 212 -11.59 -7.49 12.99
CA ASP A 212 -10.61 -8.48 13.44
C ASP A 212 -10.08 -9.32 12.27
N ILE A 213 -8.86 -9.83 12.38
CA ILE A 213 -8.21 -10.66 11.35
C ILE A 213 -7.98 -12.07 11.89
N GLY A 214 -8.47 -13.09 11.19
CA GLY A 214 -8.29 -14.49 11.55
C GLY A 214 -7.83 -15.34 10.38
N PHE A 215 -7.14 -16.44 10.68
CA PHE A 215 -6.72 -17.44 9.69
C PHE A 215 -7.45 -18.75 9.96
N ALA A 216 -8.29 -19.18 9.03
CA ALA A 216 -9.06 -20.41 9.18
C ALA A 216 -9.58 -20.92 7.82
N GLU A 217 -9.98 -22.18 7.80
CA GLU A 217 -10.82 -22.79 6.76
C GLU A 217 -12.25 -22.94 7.30
N PRO A 218 -13.03 -21.86 7.51
CA PRO A 218 -14.35 -21.97 8.11
C PRO A 218 -15.42 -22.40 7.10
N ASP A 219 -16.50 -22.99 7.60
CA ASP A 219 -17.80 -22.92 6.93
C ASP A 219 -18.29 -21.47 7.01
N LEU A 220 -18.21 -20.75 5.90
CA LEU A 220 -18.62 -19.35 5.82
C LEU A 220 -20.15 -19.24 5.87
N PRO A 221 -20.70 -18.20 6.55
CA PRO A 221 -22.14 -17.98 6.56
C PRO A 221 -22.64 -17.63 5.15
N ALA A 222 -23.91 -17.94 4.88
CA ALA A 222 -24.57 -17.46 3.68
C ALA A 222 -24.51 -15.92 3.62
N GLY A 223 -24.07 -15.38 2.48
CA GLY A 223 -23.93 -13.94 2.27
C GLY A 223 -22.59 -13.33 2.77
N ALA A 224 -21.62 -14.15 3.17
CA ALA A 224 -20.24 -13.67 3.31
C ALA A 224 -19.75 -13.03 1.99
N LEU A 225 -18.99 -11.93 2.09
CA LEU A 225 -18.30 -11.39 0.92
C LEU A 225 -16.97 -12.13 0.76
N ILE A 226 -16.82 -12.88 -0.33
CA ILE A 226 -15.60 -13.63 -0.63
C ILE A 226 -14.82 -12.89 -1.70
N LEU A 227 -13.54 -12.66 -1.43
CA LEU A 227 -12.58 -12.06 -2.34
C LEU A 227 -11.43 -13.04 -2.56
N GLU A 228 -11.06 -13.21 -3.83
CA GLU A 228 -9.93 -14.05 -4.25
C GLU A 228 -8.91 -13.14 -4.94
N PRO A 229 -7.61 -13.34 -4.69
CA PRO A 229 -6.59 -12.63 -5.45
C PRO A 229 -6.62 -13.07 -6.92
N PRO A 230 -6.16 -12.21 -7.84
CA PRO A 230 -5.95 -12.60 -9.22
C PRO A 230 -4.96 -13.78 -9.29
N PRO A 231 -5.07 -14.63 -10.32
CA PRO A 231 -4.09 -15.68 -10.52
C PRO A 231 -2.69 -15.06 -10.65
N PRO A 232 -1.64 -15.71 -10.09
CA PRO A 232 -0.29 -15.18 -10.18
C PRO A 232 0.11 -15.05 -11.67
N PRO A 233 0.87 -14.02 -12.03
CA PRO A 233 1.38 -13.89 -13.39
C PRO A 233 2.19 -15.15 -13.74
N PRO A 234 2.13 -15.61 -15.00
CA PRO A 234 2.89 -16.78 -15.43
C PRO A 234 4.38 -16.52 -15.15
N ALA A 235 5.07 -17.55 -14.65
CA ALA A 235 6.50 -17.46 -14.42
C ALA A 235 7.19 -17.01 -15.73
N PRO A 236 8.13 -16.04 -15.66
CA PRO A 236 8.84 -15.62 -16.86
C PRO A 236 9.49 -16.84 -17.50
N GLU A 237 9.28 -17.02 -18.81
CA GLU A 237 9.91 -18.12 -19.52
C GLU A 237 11.42 -18.05 -19.30
N PRO A 238 12.08 -19.15 -18.90
CA PRO A 238 13.52 -19.14 -18.74
C PRO A 238 14.12 -18.68 -20.07
N VAL A 239 14.93 -17.62 -20.03
CA VAL A 239 15.62 -17.09 -21.21
C VAL A 239 16.43 -18.23 -21.81
N ARG A 240 15.89 -18.86 -22.86
CA ARG A 240 16.61 -19.86 -23.63
C ARG A 240 17.73 -19.10 -24.33
N ARG A 241 18.95 -19.22 -23.82
CA ARG A 241 20.13 -18.80 -24.56
C ARG A 241 20.10 -19.53 -25.90
N ASP A 242 19.95 -18.79 -26.97
CA ASP A 242 20.19 -19.30 -28.31
C ASP A 242 21.64 -19.83 -28.35
N PRO A 243 21.85 -21.15 -28.55
CA PRO A 243 23.20 -21.73 -28.59
C PRO A 243 24.06 -21.15 -29.72
N SER A 244 23.43 -20.49 -30.71
CA SER A 244 24.09 -19.86 -31.84
C SER A 244 24.33 -18.35 -31.67
N ALA A 245 23.92 -17.76 -30.55
CA ALA A 245 24.16 -16.34 -30.30
C ALA A 245 25.67 -16.05 -30.15
N PRO A 246 26.22 -15.07 -30.89
CA PRO A 246 27.63 -14.76 -30.83
C PRO A 246 28.03 -14.25 -29.43
N PRO A 247 29.25 -14.57 -28.95
CA PRO A 247 29.69 -14.16 -27.62
C PRO A 247 29.75 -12.62 -27.54
N ARG A 248 29.12 -12.06 -26.50
CA ARG A 248 29.26 -10.63 -26.18
C ARG A 248 30.65 -10.40 -25.61
N LEU A 249 31.54 -9.80 -26.41
CA LEU A 249 32.84 -9.32 -25.94
C LEU A 249 32.62 -8.20 -24.93
N ARG A 250 33.25 -8.32 -23.76
CA ARG A 250 33.36 -7.27 -22.74
C ARG A 250 34.40 -6.25 -23.15
#